data_AF-Q09JR4-F1
#
_entry.id   AF-Q09JR4-F1
#
_cell.length_a   1.000
_cell.length_b   1.000
_cell.length_c   1.000
_cell.angle_alpha   90.00
_cell.angle_beta   90.00
_cell.angle_gamma   90.00
#
_symmetry.space_group_name_H-M   'P 1'
#
loop_
_entity.id
_entity.type
_entity.pdbx_description
1 polymer ?
#
loop_
_entity_poly.entity_id
_entity_poly.type
_entity_poly.pdbx_seq_one_letter_code
_entity_poly.pdbx_strand_id
1 'polypeptide(L)'
;MKSLLVLALLAFGAVLVSAHHLEMCEKSTDELREQLVCHRQHATGAFNAKLDQVNRQLRCNNDICTFKKLCDAPDFLTELRKYFTESEINELHELANQCDPDAHHDHPHCHPH
;
A
#
# COMPACT_ATOMS: atom_id res chain seq x y z
N MET A 1 -8.99 -21.38 -49.35
CA MET A 1 -9.83 -22.25 -48.48
C MET A 1 -9.14 -22.36 -47.13
N LYS A 2 -9.87 -22.13 -46.02
CA LYS A 2 -9.47 -22.21 -44.59
C LYS A 2 -8.46 -21.11 -44.16
N SER A 3 -8.87 -19.90 -43.78
CA SER A 3 -9.63 -19.48 -42.58
C SER A 3 -9.18 -20.11 -41.27
N LEU A 4 -8.59 -19.25 -40.44
CA LEU A 4 -8.73 -19.15 -38.98
C LEU A 4 -8.07 -20.23 -38.11
N LEU A 5 -6.81 -19.99 -37.72
CA LEU A 5 -6.36 -20.35 -36.38
C LEU A 5 -5.93 -19.08 -35.66
N VAL A 6 -6.85 -18.66 -34.79
CA VAL A 6 -6.88 -17.46 -33.97
C VAL A 6 -5.77 -17.53 -32.91
N LEU A 7 -4.79 -16.63 -33.06
CA LEU A 7 -4.32 -15.70 -32.03
C LEU A 7 -4.60 -16.08 -30.56
N ALA A 8 -3.91 -17.08 -30.02
CA ALA A 8 -3.97 -17.48 -28.60
C ALA A 8 -2.69 -17.09 -27.83
N LEU A 9 -2.17 -15.87 -28.04
CA LEU A 9 -0.86 -15.46 -27.51
C LEU A 9 -0.86 -14.27 -26.53
N LEU A 10 -1.99 -13.79 -26.02
CA LEU A 10 -2.01 -12.55 -25.23
C LEU A 10 -2.85 -12.67 -23.97
N ALA A 11 -2.28 -13.22 -22.89
CA ALA A 11 -2.58 -12.83 -21.50
C ALA A 11 -1.71 -13.62 -20.49
N PHE A 12 -0.38 -13.51 -20.59
CA PHE A 12 0.51 -13.76 -19.44
C PHE A 12 1.31 -12.48 -19.20
N GLY A 13 0.59 -11.43 -18.80
CA GLY A 13 1.18 -10.20 -18.31
C GLY A 13 1.60 -10.40 -16.87
N ALA A 14 2.85 -10.79 -16.68
CA ALA A 14 3.53 -10.75 -15.40
C ALA A 14 3.49 -9.33 -14.83
N VAL A 15 2.95 -9.17 -13.63
CA VAL A 15 3.41 -8.11 -12.73
C VAL A 15 3.58 -8.75 -11.36
N LEU A 16 4.81 -9.17 -11.07
CA LEU A 16 5.29 -9.29 -9.71
C LEU A 16 5.32 -7.86 -9.16
N VAL A 17 4.16 -7.35 -8.74
CA VAL A 17 4.09 -6.12 -7.94
C VAL A 17 4.85 -6.44 -6.66
N SER A 18 5.75 -5.56 -6.23
CA SER A 18 6.47 -5.72 -4.96
C SER A 18 5.46 -6.04 -3.86
N ALA A 19 5.61 -7.21 -3.22
CA ALA A 19 4.62 -7.77 -2.31
C ALA A 19 4.14 -6.75 -1.26
N HIS A 20 5.04 -5.90 -0.75
CA HIS A 20 4.75 -4.93 0.31
C HIS A 20 3.70 -3.87 -0.02
N HIS A 21 3.52 -3.50 -1.29
CA HIS A 21 2.47 -2.54 -1.66
C HIS A 21 1.10 -3.22 -1.74
N LEU A 22 1.06 -4.48 -2.14
CA LEU A 22 -0.17 -5.27 -2.16
C LEU A 22 -0.58 -5.72 -0.76
N GLU A 23 0.38 -5.99 0.12
CA GLU A 23 0.13 -6.40 1.51
C GLU A 23 -0.72 -5.37 2.26
N MET A 24 -0.48 -4.07 2.06
CA MET A 24 -1.34 -3.02 2.64
C MET A 24 -2.80 -3.12 2.17
N CYS A 25 -3.02 -3.50 0.91
CA CYS A 25 -4.36 -3.63 0.31
C CYS A 25 -5.05 -4.94 0.68
N GLU A 26 -4.29 -5.96 1.10
CA GLU A 26 -4.81 -7.25 1.55
C GLU A 26 -5.17 -7.26 3.05
N LYS A 27 -4.65 -6.31 3.84
CA LYS A 27 -4.96 -6.19 5.27
C LYS A 27 -6.44 -5.97 5.53
N SER A 28 -6.93 -6.60 6.60
CA SER A 28 -8.27 -6.36 7.12
C SER A 28 -8.43 -4.90 7.55
N THR A 29 -9.67 -4.45 7.75
CA THR A 29 -9.91 -3.05 8.16
C THR A 29 -9.30 -2.71 9.52
N ASP A 30 -9.16 -3.69 10.41
CA ASP A 30 -8.59 -3.49 11.74
C ASP A 30 -7.06 -3.47 11.68
N GLU A 31 -6.43 -4.41 10.97
CA GLU A 31 -4.97 -4.39 10.72
C GLU A 31 -4.54 -3.10 9.99
N LEU A 32 -5.29 -2.70 8.96
CA LEU A 32 -5.04 -1.45 8.25
C LEU A 32 -5.19 -0.23 9.18
N ARG A 33 -6.16 -0.25 10.11
CA ARG A 33 -6.31 0.84 11.09
C ARG A 33 -5.09 0.92 12.00
N GLU A 34 -4.66 -0.20 12.56
CA GLU A 34 -3.51 -0.26 13.47
C GLU A 34 -2.23 0.21 12.78
N GLN A 35 -1.99 -0.27 11.56
CA GLN A 35 -0.86 0.16 10.76
C GLN A 35 -0.89 1.66 10.47
N LEU A 36 -2.03 2.22 10.07
CA LEU A 36 -2.14 3.65 9.77
C LEU A 36 -2.03 4.52 11.03
N VAL A 37 -2.46 4.04 12.20
CA VAL A 37 -2.20 4.71 13.47
C VAL A 37 -0.69 4.76 13.75
N CYS A 38 0.01 3.64 13.56
CA CYS A 38 1.47 3.60 13.68
C CYS A 38 2.15 4.54 12.67
N HIS A 39 1.70 4.57 11.41
CA HIS A 39 2.21 5.50 10.40
C HIS A 39 2.10 6.95 10.88
N ARG A 40 0.94 7.36 11.41
CA ARG A 40 0.75 8.73 11.93
C ARG A 40 1.71 9.09 13.06
N GLN A 41 2.04 8.12 13.90
CA GLN A 41 2.96 8.31 15.04
C GLN A 41 4.43 8.44 14.61
N HIS A 42 4.83 7.73 13.55
CA HIS A 42 6.22 7.67 13.10
C HIS A 42 6.55 8.54 11.88
N ALA A 43 5.52 8.97 11.15
CA ALA A 43 5.68 9.84 9.99
C ALA A 43 6.28 11.21 10.37
N THR A 44 7.00 11.80 9.41
CA THR A 44 7.40 13.19 9.52
C THR A 44 6.19 14.12 9.59
N GLY A 45 6.37 15.30 10.19
CA GLY A 45 5.31 16.32 10.21
C GLY A 45 4.86 16.74 8.80
N ALA A 46 5.79 16.75 7.84
CA ALA A 46 5.49 17.07 6.45
C ALA A 46 4.63 15.97 5.79
N PHE A 47 4.98 14.70 5.98
CA PHE A 47 4.20 13.58 5.46
C PHE A 47 2.80 13.51 6.08
N ASN A 48 2.69 13.77 7.39
CA ASN A 48 1.39 13.87 8.06
C ASN A 48 0.50 14.97 7.44
N ALA A 49 1.05 16.15 7.19
CA ALA A 49 0.33 17.23 6.52
C ALA A 49 -0.05 16.87 5.07
N LYS A 50 0.82 16.14 4.37
CA LYS A 50 0.56 15.62 3.03
C LYS A 50 -0.60 14.63 3.03
N LEU A 51 -0.60 13.67 3.95
CA LEU A 51 -1.67 12.68 4.08
C LEU A 51 -3.01 13.34 4.40
N ASP A 52 -3.02 14.38 5.25
CA ASP A 52 -4.23 15.20 5.49
C ASP A 52 -4.73 15.91 4.23
N GLN A 53 -3.82 16.41 3.40
CA GLN A 53 -4.19 16.99 2.11
C GLN A 53 -4.81 15.94 1.19
N VAL A 54 -4.22 14.75 1.09
CA VAL A 54 -4.74 13.67 0.24
C VAL A 54 -6.11 13.20 0.71
N ASN A 55 -6.32 13.07 2.03
CA ASN A 55 -7.64 12.80 2.61
C ASN A 55 -8.68 13.83 2.13
N ARG A 56 -8.36 15.13 2.18
CA ARG A 56 -9.27 16.17 1.67
C ARG A 56 -9.51 16.07 0.17
N GLN A 57 -8.47 15.82 -0.63
CA GLN A 57 -8.59 15.68 -2.09
C GLN A 57 -9.49 14.50 -2.48
N LEU A 58 -9.37 13.38 -1.77
CA LEU A 58 -10.18 12.18 -1.96
C LEU A 58 -11.54 12.23 -1.25
N ARG A 59 -11.85 13.33 -0.55
CA ARG A 59 -13.06 13.47 0.28
C ARG A 59 -13.21 12.33 1.29
N CYS A 60 -12.08 11.91 1.85
CA CYS A 60 -11.99 10.94 2.92
C CYS A 60 -11.87 11.65 4.27
N ASN A 61 -12.56 11.11 5.28
CA ASN A 61 -12.55 11.62 6.65
C ASN A 61 -11.44 10.99 7.51
N ASN A 62 -10.80 9.93 7.03
CA ASN A 62 -9.70 9.24 7.69
C ASN A 62 -8.82 8.52 6.67
N ASP A 63 -7.66 8.07 7.14
CA ASP A 63 -6.64 7.44 6.30
C ASP A 63 -7.12 6.09 5.74
N ILE A 64 -7.93 5.33 6.49
CA ILE A 64 -8.49 4.04 6.04
C ILE A 64 -9.29 4.23 4.75
N CYS A 65 -10.15 5.25 4.69
CA CYS A 65 -10.89 5.58 3.47
C CYS A 65 -9.96 5.87 2.30
N THR A 66 -8.89 6.64 2.53
CA THR A 66 -7.91 6.98 1.51
C THR A 66 -7.21 5.74 0.98
N PHE A 67 -6.66 4.91 1.86
CA PHE A 67 -5.96 3.69 1.44
C PHE A 67 -6.88 2.69 0.76
N LYS A 68 -8.13 2.51 1.23
CA LYS A 68 -9.12 1.68 0.53
C LYS A 68 -9.38 2.17 -0.90
N LYS A 69 -9.57 3.48 -1.10
CA LYS A 69 -9.78 4.03 -2.45
C LYS A 69 -8.56 3.85 -3.36
N LEU A 70 -7.35 3.97 -2.81
CA LEU A 70 -6.13 3.73 -3.56
C LEU A 70 -6.00 2.24 -3.92
N CYS A 71 -6.37 1.34 -3.01
CA CYS A 71 -6.37 -0.10 -3.22
C CYS A 71 -7.46 -0.60 -4.19
N ASP A 72 -8.55 0.16 -4.38
CA ASP A 72 -9.56 -0.13 -5.39
C ASP A 72 -9.04 0.11 -6.83
N ALA A 73 -7.91 0.80 -6.99
CA ALA A 73 -7.27 0.99 -8.28
C ALA A 73 -6.53 -0.29 -8.73
N PRO A 74 -6.51 -0.62 -10.04
CA PRO A 74 -5.80 -1.81 -10.53
C PRO A 74 -4.29 -1.82 -10.24
N ASP A 75 -3.69 -0.64 -10.09
CA ASP A 75 -2.28 -0.46 -9.75
C ASP A 75 -2.15 0.59 -8.65
N PHE A 76 -1.97 0.11 -7.43
CA PHE A 76 -1.84 0.92 -6.22
C PHE A 76 -0.67 1.91 -6.30
N LEU A 77 0.49 1.50 -6.84
CA LEU A 77 1.67 2.37 -6.90
C LEU A 77 1.47 3.49 -7.93
N THR A 78 0.90 3.16 -9.09
CA THR A 78 0.52 4.16 -10.09
C THR A 78 -0.53 5.12 -9.53
N GLU A 79 -1.47 4.64 -8.70
CA GLU A 79 -2.45 5.51 -8.05
C GLU A 79 -1.80 6.42 -7.00
N LEU A 80 -0.90 5.90 -6.17
CA LEU A 80 -0.14 6.70 -5.19
C LEU A 80 0.62 7.85 -5.85
N ARG A 81 1.27 7.61 -6.99
CA ARG A 81 2.05 8.61 -7.74
C ARG A 81 1.24 9.81 -8.22
N LYS A 82 -0.09 9.73 -8.25
CA LYS A 82 -0.95 10.88 -8.55
C LYS A 82 -1.00 11.89 -7.40
N TYR A 83 -0.70 11.44 -6.19
CA TYR A 83 -0.83 12.23 -4.97
C TYR A 83 0.51 12.48 -4.30
N PHE A 84 1.40 11.50 -4.30
CA PHE A 84 2.66 11.51 -3.58
C PHE A 84 3.84 11.59 -4.54
N THR A 85 4.89 12.29 -4.13
CA THR A 85 6.21 12.26 -4.79
C THR A 85 6.92 10.95 -4.49
N GLU A 86 7.94 10.59 -5.27
CA GLU A 86 8.72 9.36 -5.00
C GLU A 86 9.35 9.36 -3.59
N SER A 87 9.77 10.52 -3.06
CA SER A 87 10.30 10.61 -1.69
C SER A 87 9.22 10.32 -0.64
N GLU A 88 8.00 10.81 -0.84
CA GLU A 88 6.87 10.54 0.06
C GLU A 88 6.42 9.08 -0.04
N ILE A 89 6.48 8.47 -1.24
CA ILE A 89 6.21 7.04 -1.42
C ILE A 89 7.28 6.19 -0.71
N ASN A 90 8.54 6.61 -0.75
CA ASN A 90 9.60 5.93 0.00
C ASN A 90 9.37 6.02 1.52
N GLU A 91 8.99 7.20 2.04
CA GLU A 91 8.61 7.33 3.45
C GLU A 91 7.41 6.43 3.81
N LEU A 92 6.40 6.35 2.94
CA LEU A 92 5.28 5.42 3.13
C LEU A 92 5.72 3.95 3.18
N HIS A 93 6.68 3.56 2.35
CA HIS A 93 7.26 2.22 2.37
C HIS A 93 8.01 1.97 3.68
N GLU A 94 8.87 2.89 4.11
CA GLU A 94 9.61 2.79 5.37
C GLU A 94 8.66 2.67 6.57
N LEU A 95 7.59 3.47 6.59
CA LEU A 95 6.54 3.38 7.60
C LEU A 95 5.81 2.04 7.54
N ALA A 96 5.51 1.53 6.34
CA ALA A 96 4.86 0.24 6.19
C ALA A 96 5.71 -0.88 6.79
N ASN A 97 7.01 -0.92 6.51
CA ASN A 97 7.91 -1.92 7.07
C ASN A 97 8.11 -1.75 8.58
N GLN A 98 8.22 -0.51 9.07
CA GLN A 98 8.41 -0.22 10.49
C GLN A 98 7.16 -0.56 11.32
N CYS A 99 5.98 -0.40 10.74
CA CYS A 99 4.70 -0.57 11.42
C CYS A 99 4.04 -1.92 11.16
N ASP A 100 4.63 -2.78 10.33
CA ASP A 100 4.12 -4.11 10.09
C ASP A 100 4.60 -5.07 11.20
N PRO A 101 3.69 -5.61 12.04
CA PRO A 101 4.08 -6.52 13.12
C PRO A 101 4.76 -7.79 12.59
N ASP A 102 4.44 -8.19 11.36
CA ASP A 102 4.98 -9.40 10.74
C ASP A 102 6.39 -9.19 10.14
N ALA A 103 6.80 -7.94 9.88
CA ALA A 103 8.12 -7.62 9.35
C ALA A 103 9.28 -7.98 10.31
N HIS A 104 8.97 -8.30 11.57
CA HIS A 104 9.94 -8.68 12.60
C HIS A 104 9.97 -10.18 12.93
N HIS A 105 9.26 -11.04 12.20
CA HIS A 105 9.23 -12.49 12.50
C HIS A 105 10.54 -13.26 12.19
N ASP A 106 11.61 -12.58 11.78
CA ASP A 106 12.97 -13.15 11.72
C ASP A 106 13.76 -13.07 13.04
N HIS A 107 13.12 -12.77 14.18
CA HIS A 107 13.77 -12.87 15.49
C HIS A 107 13.38 -14.14 16.28
N PRO A 108 14.32 -15.09 16.50
CA PRO A 108 14.08 -16.24 17.36
C PRO A 108 14.05 -15.79 18.84
N HIS A 109 12.89 -16.02 19.46
CA HIS A 109 12.68 -16.25 20.90
C HIS A 109 13.15 -15.18 21.90
N CYS A 110 12.18 -14.50 22.51
CA CYS A 110 12.26 -14.09 23.92
C CYS A 110 10.89 -14.18 24.58
N HIS A 111 10.56 -15.35 25.12
CA HIS A 111 9.53 -15.49 26.17
C HIS A 111 10.21 -15.34 27.53
N PRO A 112 9.70 -14.50 28.45
CA PRO A 112 9.93 -14.70 29.86
C PRO A 112 8.66 -15.26 30.54
N HIS A 113 8.94 -16.30 31.32
CA HIS A 113 8.20 -16.99 32.37
C HIS A 113 7.08 -16.23 33.11
#